data_AF-A0A0R1N272-F1
#
_entry.id   AF-A0A0R1N272-F1
#
_cell.length_a   1.000
_cell.length_b   1.000
_cell.length_c   1.000
_cell.angle_alpha   90.00
_cell.angle_beta   90.00
_cell.angle_gamma   90.00
#
_symmetry.space_group_name_H-M   'P 1'
#
loop_
_entity.id
_entity.type
_entity.pdbx_description
1 polymer ?
#
loop_
_entity_poly.entity_id
_entity_poly.type
_entity_poly.pdbx_seq_one_letter_code
_entity_poly.pdbx_strand_id
1 'polypeptide(L)' 'MTSKKKQNIALSLEDIPDTPNTWRLTSAQGVLGTVSQEGDYYLARTGSTLVGGKYKNADDAVEALIAEYNLHHHNA' A
#
# COMPACT_ATOMS: atom_id res chain seq x y z
N MET A 1 -20.62 4.47 -18.42
CA MET A 1 -19.63 3.53 -17.86
C MET A 1 -18.38 4.34 -17.55
N THR A 2 -18.26 4.86 -16.32
CA THR A 2 -17.14 5.72 -15.95
C THR A 2 -15.93 4.84 -15.64
N SER A 3 -15.08 4.65 -16.64
CA SER A 3 -13.76 4.07 -16.46
C SER A 3 -13.00 4.93 -15.45
N LYS A 4 -13.01 4.53 -14.18
CA LYS A 4 -12.06 5.02 -13.18
C LYS A 4 -10.68 4.80 -13.80
N LYS A 5 -10.05 5.88 -14.26
CA LYS A 5 -8.65 5.87 -14.70
C LYS A 5 -7.88 5.19 -13.57
N LYS A 6 -7.47 3.93 -13.77
CA LYS A 6 -6.38 3.35 -12.99
C LYS A 6 -5.21 4.29 -13.27
N GLN A 7 -4.96 5.22 -12.35
CA GLN A 7 -3.76 6.03 -12.42
C GLN A 7 -2.63 5.00 -12.51
N ASN A 8 -1.87 5.05 -13.60
CA ASN A 8 -0.78 4.14 -13.86
C ASN A 8 0.41 4.57 -13.01
N ILE A 9 0.21 4.52 -11.69
CA ILE A 9 1.22 4.79 -10.69
C ILE A 9 2.17 3.60 -10.80
N ALA A 10 3.42 3.86 -11.22
CA ALA A 10 4.45 2.84 -11.15
C ALA A 10 4.68 2.52 -9.67
N LEU A 11 4.41 1.27 -9.30
CA LEU A 11 4.51 0.77 -7.94
C LEU A 11 5.60 -0.30 -7.90
N SER A 12 6.43 -0.23 -6.87
CA SER A 12 7.45 -1.21 -6.58
C SER A 12 7.25 -1.72 -5.16
N LEU A 13 7.22 -3.03 -4.99
CA LEU A 13 7.38 -3.67 -3.68
C LEU A 13 8.85 -4.03 -3.50
N GLU A 14 9.45 -3.48 -2.46
CA GLU A 14 10.83 -3.78 -2.07
C GLU A 14 10.79 -4.53 -0.73
N ASP A 15 11.53 -5.63 -0.60
CA ASP A 15 11.68 -6.29 0.70
C ASP A 15 12.49 -5.41 1.66
N ILE A 16 12.15 -5.46 2.94
CA ILE A 16 12.94 -4.78 3.97
C ILE A 16 13.80 -5.86 4.66
N PRO A 17 15.13 -5.87 4.44
CA PRO A 17 15.99 -6.94 4.91
C PRO A 17 16.01 -7.09 6.44
N ASP A 18 15.70 -6.02 7.17
CA ASP A 18 15.68 -5.98 8.64
C ASP A 18 14.36 -6.50 9.25
N THR A 19 13.28 -6.53 8.46
CA THR A 19 11.95 -6.93 8.95
C THR A 19 11.37 -8.05 8.10
N PRO A 20 11.42 -9.31 8.58
CA PRO A 20 10.86 -10.43 7.83
C PRO A 20 9.37 -10.21 7.58
N ASN A 21 8.88 -10.72 6.46
CA ASN A 21 7.47 -10.63 6.05
C ASN A 21 6.96 -9.19 5.93
N THR A 22 7.84 -8.22 5.72
CA THR A 22 7.46 -6.82 5.49
C THR A 22 8.09 -6.31 4.20
N TRP A 23 7.24 -5.70 3.39
CA TRP A 23 7.60 -5.06 2.14
C TRP A 23 7.29 -3.58 2.19
N ARG A 24 8.14 -2.77 1.58
CA ARG A 24 7.93 -1.34 1.39
C ARG A 24 7.30 -1.11 0.04
N LEU A 25 6.15 -0.43 0.04
CA LEU A 25 5.51 0.02 -1.18
C LEU A 25 6.05 1.40 -1.54
N THR A 26 6.77 1.47 -2.66
CA THR A 26 7.31 2.72 -3.21
C THR A 26 6.63 3.04 -4.54
N SER A 27 6.54 4.32 -4.82
CA SER A 27 6.07 4.87 -6.07
C SER A 27 7.10 5.86 -6.61
N ALA A 28 6.94 6.29 -7.87
CA ALA A 28 7.74 7.37 -8.46
C ALA A 28 7.76 8.66 -7.61
N GLN A 29 6.73 8.90 -6.78
CA GLN A 29 6.65 10.07 -5.90
C GLN A 29 7.26 9.84 -4.51
N GLY A 30 7.68 8.62 -4.18
CA GLY A 30 8.26 8.26 -2.89
C GLY A 30 7.60 7.06 -2.23
N VAL A 31 7.85 6.88 -0.93
CA VAL A 31 7.31 5.77 -0.14
C VAL A 31 5.83 6.00 0.12
N LEU A 32 4.98 5.06 -0.32
CA LEU A 32 3.55 5.07 -0.03
C LEU A 32 3.25 4.46 1.34
N GLY A 33 3.98 3.40 1.71
CA GLY A 33 3.77 2.71 2.97
C GLY A 33 4.52 1.38 3.07
N THR A 34 4.10 0.55 4.01
CA THR A 34 4.59 -0.81 4.20
C THR A 34 3.43 -1.80 4.22
N VAL A 35 3.68 -3.00 3.71
CA VAL A 35 2.81 -4.16 3.78
C VAL A 35 3.50 -5.21 4.61
N SER A 36 2.88 -5.66 5.70
CA SER A 36 3.40 -6.71 6.57
C SER A 36 2.47 -7.91 6.54
N GLN A 37 3.01 -9.13 6.43
CA GLN A 37 2.23 -10.36 6.60
C GLN A 37 2.24 -10.80 8.06
N GLU A 38 1.05 -10.96 8.62
CA GLU A 38 0.79 -11.41 10.00
C GLU A 38 -0.12 -12.65 9.96
N GLY A 39 0.51 -13.82 10.04
CA GLY A 39 -0.17 -15.11 9.89
C GLY A 39 -0.77 -15.26 8.47
N ASP A 40 -2.08 -15.50 8.40
CA ASP A 40 -2.84 -15.63 7.15
C ASP A 40 -3.30 -14.29 6.56
N TYR A 41 -2.89 -13.15 7.15
CA TYR A 41 -3.36 -11.83 6.74
C TYR A 41 -2.20 -10.90 6.39
N TYR A 42 -2.51 -9.88 5.60
CA TYR A 42 -1.64 -8.76 5.26
C TYR A 42 -2.16 -7.49 5.90
N LEU A 43 -1.25 -6.65 6.38
CA LEU A 43 -1.53 -5.35 7.00
C LEU A 43 -0.85 -4.26 6.17
N ALA A 44 -1.62 -3.26 5.79
CA ALA A 44 -1.12 -2.04 5.16
C ALA A 44 -0.88 -0.96 6.21
N ARG A 45 0.26 -0.28 6.15
CA ARG A 45 0.61 0.83 7.05
C ARG A 45 1.22 2.02 6.31
N THR A 46 0.82 3.22 6.68
CA THR A 46 1.47 4.49 6.31
C THR A 46 2.25 4.97 7.53
N GLY A 47 3.55 4.69 7.56
CA GLY A 47 4.37 4.93 8.74
C GLY A 47 3.91 4.09 9.94
N SER A 48 3.35 4.73 10.96
CA SER A 48 2.79 4.05 12.16
C SER A 48 1.28 3.85 12.11
N THR A 49 0.59 4.40 11.11
CA THR A 49 -0.87 4.34 10.98
C THR A 49 -1.27 3.12 10.16
N LEU A 50 -2.28 2.37 10.61
CA LEU A 50 -2.83 1.25 9.86
C LEU A 50 -3.84 1.78 8.84
N VAL A 51 -3.66 1.40 7.57
CA VAL A 51 -4.54 1.82 6.47
C VAL A 51 -5.59 0.75 6.23
N GLY A 52 -6.81 1.05 6.67
CA GLY A 52 -7.94 0.13 6.64
C GLY A 52 -7.84 -0.97 7.69
N GLY A 53 -7.64 -2.24 7.28
CA GLY A 53 -7.74 -3.40 8.17
C GLY A 53 -6.82 -4.57 7.83
N LYS A 54 -7.28 -5.79 8.14
CA LYS A 54 -6.62 -7.05 7.77
C LYS A 54 -7.07 -7.49 6.38
N TYR A 55 -6.12 -7.69 5.49
CA TYR A 55 -6.35 -8.13 4.12
C TYR A 55 -5.98 -9.61 3.97
N LYS A 56 -6.67 -10.35 3.08
CA LYS A 56 -6.32 -11.75 2.80
C LYS A 56 -5.17 -11.88 1.81
N ASN A 57 -5.00 -10.89 0.94
CA ASN A 57 -3.95 -10.86 -0.07
C ASN A 57 -3.10 -9.60 0.07
N ALA A 58 -1.85 -9.68 -0.37
CA ALA A 58 -0.96 -8.53 -0.44
C ALA A 58 -1.51 -7.46 -1.40
N ASP A 59 -2.10 -7.87 -2.53
CA ASP A 59 -2.71 -6.95 -3.50
C ASP A 59 -3.78 -6.05 -2.88
N ASP A 60 -4.71 -6.62 -2.08
CA ASP A 60 -5.75 -5.84 -1.40
C ASP A 60 -5.14 -4.80 -0.42
N ALA A 61 -4.06 -5.18 0.28
CA ALA A 61 -3.33 -4.28 1.18
C ALA A 61 -2.64 -3.15 0.40
N VAL A 62 -2.05 -3.47 -0.75
CA VAL A 62 -1.43 -2.50 -1.66
C VAL A 62 -2.48 -1.55 -2.24
N GLU A 63 -3.63 -2.07 -2.68
CA GLU A 63 -4.75 -1.26 -3.18
C GLU A 63 -5.25 -0.28 -2.13
N ALA A 64 -5.32 -0.69 -0.86
CA ALA A 64 -5.67 0.21 0.23
C ALA A 64 -4.67 1.35 0.42
N LEU A 65 -3.36 1.09 0.32
CA LEU A 65 -2.33 2.14 0.39
C LEU A 65 -2.45 3.13 -0.77
N ILE A 66 -2.72 2.63 -1.98
CA ILE A 66 -2.91 3.48 -3.17
C ILE A 66 -4.18 4.33 -2.99
N ALA A 67 -5.27 3.74 -2.51
CA ALA A 67 -6.52 4.43 -2.27
C ALA A 67 -6.34 5.56 -1.24
N GLU A 68 -5.68 5.27 -0.12
CA GLU A 68 -5.34 6.25 0.92
C GLU A 68 -4.49 7.38 0.36
N TYR A 69 -3.43 7.05 -0.36
CA TYR A 69 -2.58 8.04 -1.00
C TYR A 69 -3.37 8.96 -1.95
N ASN A 70 -4.23 8.39 -2.79
CA ASN A 70 -5.07 9.16 -3.70
C ASN A 70 -6.09 10.05 -2.96
N LEU A 71 -6.67 9.58 -1.86
CA LEU A 71 -7.59 10.38 -1.04
C LEU A 71 -6.87 11.60 -0.45
N HIS A 72 -5.66 11.42 0.08
CA HIS A 72 -4.86 12.51 0.63
C HIS A 72 -4.32 13.47 -0.45
N HIS A 73 -4.04 12.99 -1.65
CA HIS A 73 -3.50 13.83 -2.74
C HIS A 73 -4.59 14.56 -3.55
N HIS A 74 -5.81 14.03 -3.61
CA HIS A 74 -6.92 14.61 -4.38
C HIS A 74 -7.62 15.77 -3.63
N ASN A 75 -7.18 16.09 -2.40
CA ASN A 75 -7.72 17.19 -1.59
C ASN A 75 -6.73 18.37 -1.41
N ALA A 76 -5.68 18.44 -2.24
CA ALA A 76 -4.69 19.52 -2.27
C ALA A 76 -4.86 20.40 -3.53
#